data_AF-A0A1S4VS88-F1
#
_entry.id   AF-A0A1S4VS88-F1
#
_cell.length_a   1.000
_cell.length_b   1.000
_cell.length_c   1.000
_cell.angle_alpha   90.00
_cell.angle_beta   90.00
_cell.angle_gamma   90.00
#
_symmetry.space_group_name_H-M   'P 1'
#
loop_
_entity.id
_entity.type
_entity.pdbx_description
1 polymer ?
#
loop_
_entity_poly.entity_id
_entity_poly.type
_entity_poly.pdbx_seq_one_letter_code
_entity_poly.pdbx_strand_id
1 'polypeptide(L)'
;MDIQHVLNTDVSTRSVVESMIREDATIAAGELYDVANILGMSDQQVRLCVKRLVAEGRFTQDGRGRKAILRATEATRGALEPDLEFVRYMYEQDRGHVPWDGRWHLVAFAIPESSRAARDAMRGEVVRLGGAPIQGGLYVCANAWESRISALAGQLDVAEHTTTFTTTDLVIGGQSGARELAERLWPIDAIADRHRRLLAVSEGTLPALRTASHTELLTLAVALAAEFTRAVEPDPLLPPQLLPQPWIGTAARAAVAACWAEMAKTEAEQPIRLFRWYAGAVRQII
;
A
#
# COMPACT_ATOMS: atom_id res chain seq x y z
N MET A 1 5.10 25.60 -5.63
CA MET A 1 4.48 24.61 -6.54
C MET A 1 2.99 24.72 -6.33
N ASP A 2 2.21 24.97 -7.38
CA ASP A 2 0.77 25.23 -7.28
C ASP A 2 0.04 23.95 -6.83
N ILE A 3 -0.95 24.06 -5.94
CA ILE A 3 -1.75 22.92 -5.45
C ILE A 3 -2.30 22.09 -6.62
N GLN A 4 -2.61 22.74 -7.75
CA GLN A 4 -3.07 22.08 -8.97
C GLN A 4 -2.12 21.00 -9.53
N HIS A 5 -0.80 21.11 -9.32
CA HIS A 5 0.13 20.08 -9.77
C HIS A 5 0.11 18.84 -8.87
N VAL A 6 -0.17 19.01 -7.57
CA VAL A 6 -0.39 17.93 -6.60
C VAL A 6 -1.74 17.24 -6.85
N LEU A 7 -2.75 17.99 -7.31
CA LEU A 7 -4.08 17.48 -7.62
C LEU A 7 -4.16 16.70 -8.95
N ASN A 8 -3.10 16.64 -9.75
CA ASN A 8 -3.05 15.86 -10.99
C ASN A 8 -2.76 14.35 -10.75
N THR A 9 -3.18 13.84 -9.59
CA THR A 9 -3.12 12.42 -9.29
C THR A 9 -4.35 11.73 -9.86
N ASP A 10 -4.13 10.63 -10.59
CA ASP A 10 -5.20 9.73 -11.05
C ASP A 10 -5.77 8.95 -9.85
N VAL A 11 -6.56 9.63 -9.01
CA VAL A 11 -7.25 9.05 -7.86
C VAL A 11 -8.60 8.52 -8.32
N SER A 12 -8.88 7.25 -8.08
CA SER A 12 -10.22 6.72 -8.36
C SER A 12 -11.25 7.26 -7.35
N THR A 13 -12.50 7.48 -7.79
CA THR A 13 -13.58 7.91 -6.87
C THR A 13 -13.77 6.94 -5.70
N ARG A 14 -13.53 5.64 -5.92
CA ARG A 14 -13.57 4.63 -4.85
C ARG A 14 -12.48 4.87 -3.81
N SER A 15 -11.25 5.12 -4.25
CA SER A 15 -10.12 5.42 -3.37
C SER A 15 -10.35 6.69 -2.56
N VAL A 16 -11.00 7.71 -3.12
CA VAL A 16 -11.41 8.91 -2.37
C VAL A 16 -12.37 8.54 -1.25
N VAL A 17 -13.44 7.79 -1.54
CA VAL A 17 -14.42 7.37 -0.53
C VAL A 17 -13.74 6.55 0.58
N GLU A 18 -12.91 5.57 0.21
CA GLU A 18 -12.21 4.70 1.17
C GLU A 18 -11.20 5.46 2.04
N SER A 19 -10.49 6.44 1.47
CA SER A 19 -9.49 7.23 2.18
C SER A 19 -10.09 8.24 3.16
N MET A 20 -11.38 8.59 3.02
CA MET A 20 -12.07 9.55 3.87
C MET A 20 -12.76 8.93 5.09
N ILE A 21 -12.60 7.63 5.32
CA ILE A 21 -13.16 6.95 6.49
C ILE A 21 -12.51 7.51 7.76
N ARG A 22 -13.35 8.05 8.66
CA ARG A 22 -12.95 8.50 10.00
C ARG A 22 -12.74 7.32 10.94
N GLU A 23 -12.12 7.59 12.09
CA GLU A 23 -11.89 6.59 13.13
C GLU A 23 -13.17 5.86 13.58
N ASP A 24 -14.29 6.56 13.65
CA ASP A 24 -15.60 6.00 14.00
C ASP A 24 -16.29 5.25 12.84
N ALA A 25 -15.53 4.97 11.78
CA ALA A 25 -15.95 4.31 10.55
C ALA A 25 -16.97 5.10 9.71
N THR A 26 -17.10 6.41 9.94
CA THR A 26 -18.04 7.24 9.21
C THR A 26 -17.38 8.17 8.18
N ILE A 27 -18.20 8.67 7.26
CA ILE A 27 -17.85 9.74 6.31
C ILE A 27 -19.01 10.71 6.25
N ALA A 28 -18.76 12.00 6.48
CA ALA A 28 -19.73 13.04 6.18
C ALA A 28 -19.81 13.25 4.66
N ALA A 29 -20.97 12.99 4.05
CA ALA A 29 -21.10 13.04 2.59
C ALA A 29 -20.77 14.43 2.03
N GLY A 30 -21.11 15.50 2.74
CA GLY A 30 -20.79 16.88 2.32
C GLY A 30 -19.30 17.10 2.09
N GLU A 31 -18.46 16.70 3.03
CA GLU A 31 -17.00 16.78 2.90
C GLU A 31 -16.48 15.87 1.78
N LEU A 32 -17.05 14.67 1.64
CA LEU A 32 -16.71 13.78 0.53
C LEU A 32 -16.95 14.43 -0.83
N TYR A 33 -18.10 15.10 -1.01
CA TYR A 33 -18.38 15.84 -2.23
C TYR A 33 -17.41 17.00 -2.43
N ASP A 34 -17.07 17.75 -1.38
CA ASP A 34 -16.15 18.89 -1.50
C ASP A 34 -14.74 18.44 -1.91
N VAL A 35 -14.20 17.42 -1.25
CA VAL A 35 -12.89 16.84 -1.58
C VAL A 35 -12.89 16.27 -2.99
N ALA A 36 -13.92 15.49 -3.35
CA ALA A 36 -14.01 14.90 -4.68
C ALA A 36 -14.12 15.97 -5.79
N ASN A 37 -14.84 17.06 -5.54
CA ASN A 37 -14.97 18.16 -6.51
C ASN A 37 -13.63 18.90 -6.70
N ILE A 38 -12.84 19.09 -5.65
CA ILE A 38 -11.47 19.65 -5.78
C ILE A 38 -10.57 18.72 -6.60
N LEU A 39 -10.74 17.40 -6.46
CA LEU A 39 -10.05 16.38 -7.27
C LEU A 39 -10.63 16.23 -8.69
N GLY A 40 -11.53 17.13 -9.12
CA GLY A 40 -12.08 17.15 -10.48
C GLY A 40 -13.16 16.11 -10.76
N MET A 41 -13.71 15.45 -9.73
CA MET A 41 -14.82 14.52 -9.86
C MET A 41 -16.15 15.27 -9.82
N SER A 42 -17.11 14.85 -10.61
CA SER A 42 -18.48 15.40 -10.55
C SER A 42 -19.29 14.78 -9.42
N ASP A 43 -20.26 15.54 -8.90
CA ASP A 43 -21.29 15.06 -7.97
C ASP A 43 -21.99 13.77 -8.46
N GLN A 44 -22.16 13.63 -9.78
CA GLN A 44 -22.76 12.43 -10.36
C GLN A 44 -21.84 11.20 -10.22
N GLN A 45 -20.54 11.34 -10.49
CA GLN A 45 -19.57 10.27 -10.32
C GLN A 45 -19.50 9.80 -8.86
N VAL A 46 -19.41 10.74 -7.91
CA VAL A 46 -19.39 10.44 -6.47
C VAL A 46 -20.66 9.70 -6.05
N ARG A 47 -21.83 10.17 -6.48
CA ARG A 47 -23.12 9.54 -6.16
C ARG A 47 -23.23 8.12 -6.68
N LEU A 48 -22.79 7.87 -7.91
CA LEU A 48 -22.79 6.54 -8.51
C LEU A 48 -21.82 5.60 -7.80
N CYS A 49 -20.64 6.10 -7.41
CA CYS A 49 -19.67 5.34 -6.63
C CYS A 49 -20.24 4.94 -5.26
N VAL A 50 -20.80 5.90 -4.51
CA VAL A 50 -21.43 5.64 -3.20
C VAL A 50 -22.57 4.63 -3.34
N LYS A 51 -23.46 4.80 -4.34
CA LYS A 51 -24.57 3.85 -4.58
C LYS A 51 -24.05 2.44 -4.84
N ARG A 52 -22.98 2.30 -5.62
CA ARG A 52 -22.34 1.01 -5.91
C ARG A 52 -21.75 0.38 -4.65
N LEU A 53 -20.99 1.16 -3.87
CA LEU A 53 -20.39 0.70 -2.62
C LEU A 53 -21.43 0.26 -1.59
N VAL A 54 -22.59 0.93 -1.54
CA VAL A 54 -23.73 0.50 -0.71
C VAL A 54 -24.35 -0.80 -1.24
N ALA A 55 -24.54 -0.91 -2.56
CA ALA A 55 -25.07 -2.14 -3.17
C ALA A 55 -24.13 -3.35 -3.01
N GLU A 56 -22.81 -3.12 -2.97
CA GLU A 56 -21.79 -4.13 -2.66
C GLU A 56 -21.74 -4.50 -1.16
N GLY A 57 -22.56 -3.87 -0.30
CA GLY A 57 -22.54 -4.12 1.16
C GLY A 57 -21.29 -3.56 1.85
N ARG A 58 -20.57 -2.63 1.22
CA ARG A 58 -19.35 -2.05 1.79
C ARG A 58 -19.62 -0.86 2.70
N PHE A 59 -20.68 -0.13 2.41
CA PHE A 59 -21.15 0.99 3.23
C PHE A 59 -22.65 0.90 3.47
N THR A 60 -23.08 1.49 4.57
CA THR A 60 -24.48 1.88 4.78
C THR A 60 -24.58 3.40 4.68
N GLN A 61 -25.74 3.91 4.26
CA GLN A 61 -25.97 5.34 4.11
C GLN A 61 -27.17 5.73 4.98
N ASP A 62 -26.96 6.67 5.89
CA ASP A 62 -28.01 7.34 6.64
C ASP A 62 -28.24 8.75 6.07
N GLY A 63 -29.51 9.12 5.85
CA GLY A 63 -29.89 10.37 5.18
C GLY A 63 -29.71 10.36 3.65
N ARG A 64 -29.71 11.55 3.04
CA ARG A 64 -29.62 11.74 1.58
C ARG A 64 -28.76 12.93 1.18
N GLY A 65 -28.10 12.82 0.03
CA GLY A 65 -27.29 13.90 -0.56
C GLY A 65 -26.14 14.32 0.34
N ARG A 66 -25.79 15.60 0.33
CA ARG A 66 -24.67 16.17 1.09
C ARG A 66 -24.84 16.15 2.61
N LYS A 67 -26.06 15.90 3.11
CA LYS A 67 -26.34 15.75 4.56
C LYS A 67 -26.27 14.30 5.04
N ALA A 68 -25.97 13.36 4.14
CA ALA A 68 -25.89 11.95 4.49
C ALA A 68 -24.61 11.64 5.30
N ILE A 69 -24.68 10.57 6.08
CA ILE A 69 -23.53 9.95 6.75
C ILE A 69 -23.36 8.56 6.14
N LEU A 70 -22.19 8.29 5.59
CA LEU A 70 -21.82 6.93 5.18
C LEU A 70 -21.16 6.23 6.36
N ARG A 71 -21.45 4.96 6.58
CA ARG A 71 -20.78 4.12 7.59
C ARG A 71 -20.20 2.88 6.94
N ALA A 72 -18.90 2.66 7.10
CA ALA A 72 -18.22 1.48 6.59
C ALA A 72 -18.65 0.22 7.37
N THR A 73 -18.91 -0.87 6.64
CA THR A 73 -19.20 -2.17 7.25
C THR A 73 -17.94 -2.78 7.89
N GLU A 74 -18.08 -3.81 8.74
CA GLU A 74 -16.93 -4.51 9.33
C GLU A 74 -15.99 -5.09 8.26
N ALA A 75 -16.57 -5.68 7.21
CA ALA A 75 -15.81 -6.21 6.08
C ALA A 75 -14.95 -5.12 5.38
N THR A 76 -15.52 -3.93 5.18
CA THR A 76 -14.78 -2.79 4.62
C THR A 76 -13.73 -2.27 5.58
N ARG A 77 -14.03 -2.26 6.88
CA ARG A 77 -13.09 -1.85 7.90
C ARG A 77 -11.86 -2.74 7.96
N GLY A 78 -12.03 -4.06 7.89
CA GLY A 78 -10.92 -5.01 7.89
C GLY A 78 -10.15 -5.04 6.57
N ALA A 79 -10.83 -4.85 5.43
CA ALA A 79 -10.17 -4.83 4.12
C ALA A 79 -9.32 -3.58 3.86
N LEU A 80 -9.61 -2.47 4.54
CA LEU A 80 -8.90 -1.21 4.38
C LEU A 80 -7.80 -0.99 5.41
N GLU A 81 -7.72 -1.85 6.45
CA GLU A 81 -6.60 -1.81 7.38
C GLU A 81 -5.30 -2.10 6.60
N PRO A 82 -4.34 -1.15 6.58
CA PRO A 82 -3.02 -1.41 6.05
C PRO A 82 -2.46 -2.62 6.79
N ASP A 83 -1.66 -3.43 6.10
CA ASP A 83 -0.81 -4.40 6.77
C ASP A 83 0.19 -3.60 7.62
N LEU A 84 -0.17 -3.31 8.88
CA LEU A 84 0.62 -2.50 9.79
C LEU A 84 1.99 -3.13 10.03
N GLU A 85 2.07 -4.45 9.97
CA GLU A 85 3.33 -5.19 10.04
C GLU A 85 4.20 -4.90 8.83
N PHE A 86 3.63 -4.89 7.62
CA PHE A 86 4.33 -4.50 6.39
C PHE A 86 4.82 -3.04 6.44
N VAL A 87 3.98 -2.10 6.87
CA VAL A 87 4.37 -0.68 7.00
C VAL A 87 5.48 -0.52 8.04
N ARG A 88 5.39 -1.22 9.18
CA ARG A 88 6.45 -1.23 10.20
C ARG A 88 7.75 -1.78 9.63
N TYR A 89 7.71 -2.96 9.02
CA TYR A 89 8.87 -3.64 8.44
C TYR A 89 9.58 -2.76 7.40
N MET A 90 8.82 -2.13 6.51
CA MET A 90 9.31 -1.16 5.51
C MET A 90 10.15 -0.04 6.14
N TYR A 91 9.68 0.56 7.24
CA TYR A 91 10.39 1.65 7.93
C TYR A 91 11.55 1.17 8.80
N GLU A 92 11.52 -0.07 9.32
CA GLU A 92 12.66 -0.68 10.01
C GLU A 92 13.80 -0.99 9.02
N GLN A 93 13.45 -1.47 7.83
CA GLN A 93 14.38 -1.70 6.73
C GLN A 93 15.03 -0.41 6.24
N ASP A 94 14.26 0.67 6.08
CA ASP A 94 14.77 2.00 5.72
C ASP A 94 15.79 2.56 6.72
N ARG A 95 15.66 2.21 8.01
CA ARG A 95 16.63 2.57 9.06
C ARG A 95 17.84 1.65 9.13
N GLY A 96 17.84 0.55 8.39
CA GLY A 96 18.86 -0.49 8.47
C GLY A 96 18.76 -1.37 9.72
N HIS A 97 17.63 -1.35 10.44
CA HIS A 97 17.41 -2.23 11.60
C HIS A 97 17.18 -3.68 11.19
N VAL A 98 16.74 -3.90 9.95
CA VAL A 98 16.54 -5.23 9.36
C VAL A 98 17.45 -5.36 8.13
N PRO A 99 18.76 -5.56 8.32
CA PRO A 99 19.68 -5.75 7.20
C PRO A 99 19.42 -7.09 6.52
N TRP A 100 19.74 -7.17 5.23
CA TRP A 100 19.75 -8.46 4.54
C TRP A 100 20.76 -9.41 5.16
N ASP A 101 20.34 -10.65 5.41
CA ASP A 101 21.16 -11.71 5.97
C ASP A 101 21.90 -12.55 4.90
N GLY A 102 21.76 -12.18 3.63
CA GLY A 102 22.35 -12.91 2.51
C GLY A 102 21.53 -14.11 2.02
N ARG A 103 20.36 -14.37 2.62
CA ARG A 103 19.52 -15.52 2.27
C ARG A 103 18.43 -15.13 1.28
N TRP A 104 18.19 -16.05 0.36
CA TRP A 104 17.02 -16.09 -0.49
C TRP A 104 16.05 -17.10 0.11
N HIS A 105 14.78 -16.72 0.16
CA HIS A 105 13.68 -17.55 0.66
C HIS A 105 12.87 -18.04 -0.52
N LEU A 106 12.75 -19.36 -0.68
CA LEU A 106 12.11 -19.97 -1.84
C LEU A 106 10.87 -20.74 -1.46
N VAL A 107 9.90 -20.73 -2.36
CA VAL A 107 8.73 -21.61 -2.32
C VAL A 107 8.55 -22.27 -3.67
N ALA A 108 8.38 -23.58 -3.67
CA ALA A 108 7.98 -24.36 -4.83
C ALA A 108 6.60 -24.98 -4.54
N PHE A 109 5.68 -24.92 -5.50
CA PHE A 109 4.41 -25.64 -5.37
C PHE A 109 4.00 -26.34 -6.66
N ALA A 110 3.43 -27.54 -6.50
CA ALA A 110 2.94 -28.39 -7.59
C ALA A 110 1.47 -28.77 -7.35
N ILE A 111 0.59 -27.75 -7.34
CA ILE A 111 -0.83 -27.90 -7.05
C ILE A 111 -1.57 -28.52 -8.26
N PRO A 112 -2.32 -29.62 -8.09
CA PRO A 112 -3.03 -30.31 -9.16
C PRO A 112 -4.01 -29.41 -9.93
N GLU A 113 -4.27 -29.76 -11.20
CA GLU A 113 -5.21 -29.02 -12.06
C GLU A 113 -6.65 -29.05 -11.54
N SER A 114 -7.03 -30.09 -10.77
CA SER A 114 -8.31 -30.16 -10.07
C SER A 114 -8.48 -29.02 -9.05
N SER A 115 -7.38 -28.48 -8.52
CA SER A 115 -7.35 -27.43 -7.50
C SER A 115 -6.86 -26.09 -8.07
N ARG A 116 -7.22 -25.80 -9.33
CA ARG A 116 -6.89 -24.56 -10.07
C ARG A 116 -7.06 -23.27 -9.25
N ALA A 117 -8.19 -23.12 -8.55
CA ALA A 117 -8.49 -21.93 -7.77
C ALA A 117 -7.48 -21.72 -6.62
N ALA A 118 -7.12 -22.79 -5.91
CA ALA A 118 -6.10 -22.73 -4.86
C ALA A 118 -4.72 -22.39 -5.43
N ARG A 119 -4.37 -22.94 -6.60
CA ARG A 119 -3.12 -22.60 -7.29
C ARG A 119 -3.04 -21.13 -7.68
N ASP A 120 -4.12 -20.59 -8.23
CA ASP A 120 -4.15 -19.20 -8.67
C ASP A 120 -4.14 -18.24 -7.46
N ALA A 121 -4.82 -18.61 -6.37
CA ALA A 121 -4.74 -17.88 -5.10
C ALA A 121 -3.32 -17.92 -4.49
N MET A 122 -2.69 -19.10 -4.44
CA MET A 122 -1.31 -19.26 -3.96
C MET A 122 -0.34 -18.39 -4.77
N ARG A 123 -0.45 -18.43 -6.10
CA ARG A 123 0.36 -17.59 -7.00
C ARG A 123 0.17 -16.11 -6.73
N GLY A 124 -1.08 -15.66 -6.65
CA GLY A 124 -1.41 -14.26 -6.43
C GLY A 124 -0.82 -13.74 -5.12
N GLU A 125 -0.95 -14.52 -4.05
CA GLU A 125 -0.47 -14.13 -2.73
C GLU A 125 1.05 -14.19 -2.61
N VAL A 126 1.71 -15.19 -3.21
CA VAL A 126 3.18 -15.23 -3.29
C VAL A 126 3.74 -13.99 -3.96
N VAL A 127 3.15 -13.55 -5.08
CA VAL A 127 3.56 -12.32 -5.76
C VAL A 127 3.26 -11.09 -4.90
N ARG A 128 2.10 -11.06 -4.22
CA ARG A 128 1.72 -9.97 -3.29
C ARG A 128 2.71 -9.84 -2.13
N LEU A 129 3.28 -10.94 -1.66
CA LEU A 129 4.30 -10.97 -0.60
C LEU A 129 5.72 -10.61 -1.11
N GLY A 130 5.87 -10.20 -2.36
CA GLY A 130 7.15 -9.80 -2.96
C GLY A 130 7.89 -10.91 -3.71
N GLY A 131 7.27 -12.09 -3.87
CA GLY A 131 7.87 -13.23 -4.56
C GLY A 131 8.03 -13.01 -6.07
N ALA A 132 9.25 -13.19 -6.57
CA ALA A 132 9.53 -13.22 -8.00
C ALA A 132 9.50 -14.67 -8.53
N PRO A 133 8.87 -14.93 -9.68
CA PRO A 133 8.89 -16.25 -10.30
C PRO A 133 10.28 -16.56 -10.87
N ILE A 134 10.80 -17.76 -10.59
CA ILE A 134 11.98 -18.32 -11.26
C ILE A 134 11.52 -19.18 -12.44
N GLN A 135 10.92 -20.35 -12.17
CA GLN A 135 10.48 -21.32 -13.17
C GLN A 135 9.42 -22.26 -12.59
N GLY A 136 8.42 -22.70 -13.39
CA GLY A 136 7.64 -23.92 -13.10
C GLY A 136 6.99 -24.04 -11.71
N GLY A 137 6.56 -22.94 -11.10
CA GLY A 137 5.98 -22.94 -9.73
C GLY A 137 7.00 -22.67 -8.61
N LEU A 138 8.26 -22.39 -8.94
CA LEU A 138 9.30 -21.92 -8.04
C LEU A 138 9.34 -20.39 -8.00
N TYR A 139 9.31 -19.83 -6.79
CA TYR A 139 9.39 -18.40 -6.51
C TYR A 139 10.48 -18.13 -5.48
N VAL A 140 10.97 -16.90 -5.49
CA VAL A 140 12.01 -16.42 -4.56
C VAL A 140 11.64 -15.06 -3.98
N CYS A 141 11.98 -14.84 -2.72
CA CYS A 141 11.90 -13.57 -2.02
C CYS A 141 13.22 -13.29 -1.29
N ALA A 142 13.56 -12.01 -1.14
CA ALA A 142 14.72 -11.58 -0.34
C ALA A 142 14.39 -11.42 1.15
N ASN A 143 13.09 -11.41 1.51
CA ASN A 143 12.61 -11.31 2.87
C ASN A 143 12.05 -12.66 3.35
N ALA A 144 12.17 -12.92 4.64
CA ALA A 144 11.57 -14.10 5.25
C ALA A 144 10.04 -14.04 5.15
N TRP A 145 9.42 -15.17 4.79
CA TRP A 145 7.99 -15.26 4.49
C TRP A 145 7.39 -16.63 4.78
N GLU A 146 8.19 -17.57 5.31
CA GLU A 146 7.83 -18.98 5.47
C GLU A 146 6.59 -19.17 6.33
N SER A 147 6.43 -18.38 7.40
CA SER A 147 5.24 -18.40 8.25
C SER A 147 3.98 -17.99 7.48
N ARG A 148 4.07 -16.94 6.66
CA ARG A 148 2.97 -16.46 5.81
C ARG A 148 2.63 -17.47 4.72
N ILE A 149 3.64 -18.06 4.08
CA ILE A 149 3.48 -19.12 3.07
C ILE A 149 2.84 -20.37 3.67
N SER A 150 3.29 -20.81 4.84
CA SER A 150 2.74 -21.99 5.53
C SER A 150 1.28 -21.77 5.95
N ALA A 151 0.96 -20.59 6.51
CA ALA A 151 -0.41 -20.23 6.87
C ALA A 151 -1.34 -20.21 5.64
N LEU A 152 -0.90 -19.60 4.54
CA LEU A 152 -1.62 -19.58 3.27
C LEU A 152 -1.86 -20.98 2.70
N ALA A 153 -0.83 -21.82 2.66
CA ALA A 153 -0.94 -23.18 2.14
C ALA A 153 -1.92 -24.03 2.97
N GLY A 154 -1.95 -23.82 4.29
CA GLY A 154 -2.95 -24.44 5.17
C GLY A 154 -4.36 -23.94 4.92
N GLN A 155 -4.56 -22.63 4.75
CA GLN A 155 -5.87 -22.04 4.42
C GLN A 155 -6.44 -22.52 3.09
N LEU A 156 -5.56 -22.76 2.12
CA LEU A 156 -5.92 -23.24 0.78
C LEU A 156 -5.98 -24.76 0.66
N ASP A 157 -5.67 -25.51 1.73
CA ASP A 157 -5.60 -26.97 1.76
C ASP A 157 -4.63 -27.56 0.71
N VAL A 158 -3.45 -26.95 0.58
CA VAL A 158 -2.39 -27.32 -0.38
C VAL A 158 -1.01 -27.45 0.26
N ALA A 159 -0.96 -27.63 1.58
CA ALA A 159 0.30 -27.76 2.33
C ALA A 159 1.17 -28.93 1.83
N GLU A 160 0.56 -30.07 1.48
CA GLU A 160 1.27 -31.24 0.92
C GLU A 160 1.86 -31.01 -0.49
N HIS A 161 1.41 -29.96 -1.17
CA HIS A 161 1.88 -29.58 -2.51
C HIS A 161 2.89 -28.43 -2.47
N THR A 162 3.32 -28.00 -1.29
CA THR A 162 4.15 -26.81 -1.09
C THR A 162 5.45 -27.16 -0.38
N THR A 163 6.58 -26.70 -0.92
CA THR A 163 7.91 -26.88 -0.35
C THR A 163 8.56 -25.51 -0.15
N THR A 164 9.10 -25.24 1.03
CA THR A 164 9.86 -24.02 1.33
C THR A 164 11.29 -24.36 1.71
N PHE A 165 12.24 -23.53 1.29
CA PHE A 165 13.66 -23.67 1.65
C PHE A 165 14.40 -22.34 1.48
N THR A 166 15.58 -22.23 2.06
CA THR A 166 16.45 -21.06 1.93
C THR A 166 17.77 -21.42 1.28
N THR A 167 18.38 -20.49 0.56
CA THR A 167 19.75 -20.64 0.02
C THR A 167 20.52 -19.33 0.09
N THR A 168 21.84 -19.42 0.26
CA THR A 168 22.78 -18.31 0.07
C THR A 168 23.54 -18.42 -1.25
N ASP A 169 23.29 -19.47 -2.03
CA ASP A 169 24.02 -19.82 -3.26
C ASP A 169 23.04 -19.92 -4.45
N LEU A 170 22.23 -18.87 -4.62
CA LEU A 170 21.27 -18.80 -5.72
C LEU A 170 21.99 -18.45 -7.01
N VAL A 171 21.85 -19.29 -8.03
CA VAL A 171 22.36 -19.04 -9.38
C VAL A 171 21.22 -19.13 -10.39
N ILE A 172 21.00 -18.05 -11.16
CA ILE A 172 19.96 -18.02 -12.19
C ILE A 172 20.62 -17.70 -13.54
N GLY A 173 20.56 -18.64 -14.48
CA GLY A 173 21.14 -18.46 -15.82
C GLY A 173 22.62 -18.08 -15.80
N GLY A 174 23.40 -18.62 -14.86
CA GLY A 174 24.84 -18.35 -14.70
C GLY A 174 25.19 -17.10 -13.87
N GLN A 175 24.21 -16.33 -13.39
CA GLN A 175 24.42 -15.16 -12.53
C GLN A 175 24.22 -15.54 -11.06
N SER A 176 25.12 -15.08 -10.18
CA SER A 176 25.05 -15.29 -8.72
C SER A 176 25.17 -13.98 -7.92
N GLY A 177 25.42 -12.85 -8.58
CA GLY A 177 25.50 -11.54 -7.93
C GLY A 177 24.14 -11.13 -7.37
N ALA A 178 24.04 -10.88 -6.06
CA ALA A 178 22.75 -10.63 -5.42
C ALA A 178 21.98 -9.42 -6.00
N ARG A 179 22.69 -8.34 -6.34
CA ARG A 179 22.11 -7.17 -7.01
C ARG A 179 21.69 -7.48 -8.45
N GLU A 180 22.51 -8.20 -9.21
CA GLU A 180 22.19 -8.60 -10.58
C GLU A 180 20.96 -9.51 -10.62
N LEU A 181 20.85 -10.44 -9.66
CA LEU A 181 19.66 -11.26 -9.47
C LEU A 181 18.44 -10.40 -9.13
N ALA A 182 18.59 -9.42 -8.26
CA ALA A 182 17.50 -8.51 -7.91
C ALA A 182 17.01 -7.69 -9.12
N GLU A 183 17.94 -7.11 -9.88
CA GLU A 183 17.64 -6.35 -11.12
C GLU A 183 16.97 -7.22 -12.19
N ARG A 184 17.32 -8.50 -12.26
CA ARG A 184 16.71 -9.44 -13.20
C ARG A 184 15.31 -9.90 -12.79
N LEU A 185 15.08 -10.09 -11.49
CA LEU A 185 13.86 -10.70 -10.96
C LEU A 185 12.75 -9.68 -10.68
N TRP A 186 13.11 -8.45 -10.33
CA TRP A 186 12.14 -7.39 -10.01
C TRP A 186 12.32 -6.17 -10.91
N PRO A 187 11.24 -5.45 -11.23
CA PRO A 187 11.30 -4.25 -12.07
C PRO A 187 11.76 -3.03 -11.25
N ILE A 188 13.00 -3.05 -10.76
CA ILE A 188 13.55 -2.07 -9.81
C ILE A 188 13.42 -0.64 -10.34
N ASP A 189 13.69 -0.39 -11.62
CA ASP A 189 13.58 0.95 -12.21
C ASP A 189 12.15 1.49 -12.20
N ALA A 190 11.16 0.65 -12.51
CA ALA A 190 9.76 1.03 -12.49
C ALA A 190 9.26 1.27 -11.05
N ILE A 191 9.77 0.52 -10.07
CA ILE A 191 9.51 0.78 -8.65
C ILE A 191 10.13 2.12 -8.24
N ALA A 192 11.36 2.39 -8.67
CA ALA A 192 12.04 3.67 -8.44
C ALA A 192 11.27 4.86 -9.06
N ASP A 193 10.74 4.72 -10.28
CA ASP A 193 9.91 5.74 -10.94
C ASP A 193 8.68 6.10 -10.10
N ARG A 194 8.01 5.09 -9.54
CA ARG A 194 6.83 5.30 -8.69
C ARG A 194 7.19 6.07 -7.43
N HIS A 195 8.30 5.71 -6.79
CA HIS A 195 8.82 6.41 -5.61
C HIS A 195 9.32 7.82 -5.93
N ARG A 196 9.93 8.07 -7.10
CA ARG A 196 10.27 9.45 -7.54
C ARG A 196 9.02 10.33 -7.64
N ARG A 197 7.93 9.80 -8.21
CA ARG A 197 6.65 10.52 -8.26
C ARG A 197 6.06 10.74 -6.87
N LEU A 198 6.11 9.74 -5.99
CA LEU A 198 5.68 9.88 -4.60
C LEU A 198 6.47 10.97 -3.85
N LEU A 199 7.80 10.99 -4.01
CA LEU A 199 8.67 12.00 -3.41
C LEU A 199 8.28 13.40 -3.88
N ALA A 200 8.16 13.61 -5.20
CA ALA A 200 7.79 14.91 -5.77
C ALA A 200 6.44 15.42 -5.25
N VAL A 201 5.43 14.54 -5.14
CA VAL A 201 4.12 14.89 -4.57
C VAL A 201 4.24 15.23 -3.09
N SER A 202 5.02 14.47 -2.32
CA SER A 202 5.21 14.68 -0.89
C SER A 202 5.91 16.00 -0.60
N GLU A 203 6.99 16.31 -1.32
CA GLU A 203 7.73 17.57 -1.20
C GLU A 203 6.87 18.79 -1.55
N GLY A 204 5.97 18.65 -2.52
CA GLY A 204 4.97 19.66 -2.85
C GLY A 204 3.87 19.83 -1.81
N THR A 205 3.45 18.73 -1.20
CA THR A 205 2.36 18.67 -0.23
C THR A 205 2.77 19.28 1.10
N LEU A 206 3.95 18.92 1.62
CA LEU A 206 4.40 19.32 2.96
C LEU A 206 4.28 20.83 3.28
N PRO A 207 4.73 21.77 2.43
CA PRO A 207 4.57 23.20 2.71
C PRO A 207 3.11 23.65 2.63
N ALA A 208 2.31 23.06 1.73
CA ALA A 208 0.90 23.42 1.55
C ALA A 208 0.05 23.03 2.79
N LEU A 209 0.41 21.96 3.50
CA LEU A 209 -0.29 21.51 4.71
C LEU A 209 -0.31 22.57 5.82
N ARG A 210 0.69 23.46 5.89
CA ARG A 210 0.80 24.45 6.98
C ARG A 210 -0.20 25.58 6.87
N THR A 211 -0.74 25.82 5.69
CA THR A 211 -1.64 26.94 5.39
C THR A 211 -2.99 26.49 4.81
N ALA A 212 -3.17 25.19 4.60
CA ALA A 212 -4.36 24.62 3.99
C ALA A 212 -5.59 24.76 4.91
N SER A 213 -6.73 25.10 4.32
CA SER A 213 -8.04 24.96 4.96
C SER A 213 -8.36 23.49 5.25
N HIS A 214 -9.38 23.23 6.05
CA HIS A 214 -9.77 21.86 6.40
C HIS A 214 -10.05 20.99 5.15
N THR A 215 -10.82 21.48 4.19
CA THR A 215 -11.13 20.73 2.96
C THR A 215 -9.88 20.50 2.10
N GLU A 216 -8.96 21.47 2.02
CA GLU A 216 -7.69 21.32 1.32
C GLU A 216 -6.77 20.30 1.99
N LEU A 217 -6.72 20.28 3.33
CA LEU A 217 -6.00 19.26 4.09
C LEU A 217 -6.50 17.85 3.77
N LEU A 218 -7.82 17.64 3.83
CA LEU A 218 -8.42 16.35 3.47
C LEU A 218 -8.08 15.95 2.04
N THR A 219 -8.13 16.92 1.11
CA THR A 219 -7.82 16.70 -0.31
C THR A 219 -6.36 16.30 -0.53
N LEU A 220 -5.43 17.06 0.03
CA LEU A 220 -4.00 16.78 -0.04
C LEU A 220 -3.68 15.41 0.55
N ALA A 221 -4.38 15.04 1.62
CA ALA A 221 -4.16 13.79 2.29
C ALA A 221 -4.70 12.57 1.52
N VAL A 222 -5.86 12.70 0.87
CA VAL A 222 -6.38 11.69 -0.07
C VAL A 222 -5.44 11.53 -1.27
N ALA A 223 -4.93 12.63 -1.83
CA ALA A 223 -3.95 12.57 -2.93
C ALA A 223 -2.65 11.87 -2.52
N LEU A 224 -2.09 12.24 -1.35
CA LEU A 224 -0.88 11.63 -0.80
C LEU A 224 -1.07 10.14 -0.52
N ALA A 225 -2.24 9.75 0.03
CA ALA A 225 -2.60 8.36 0.27
C ALA A 225 -2.64 7.52 -1.00
N ALA A 226 -3.26 8.05 -2.05
CA ALA A 226 -3.35 7.39 -3.35
C ALA A 226 -1.96 7.23 -3.98
N GLU A 227 -1.11 8.26 -3.90
CA GLU A 227 0.27 8.18 -4.38
C GLU A 227 1.11 7.17 -3.61
N PHE A 228 0.98 7.17 -2.28
CA PHE A 228 1.68 6.22 -1.42
C PHE A 228 1.28 4.79 -1.79
N THR A 229 -0.02 4.50 -1.86
CA THR A 229 -0.55 3.18 -2.25
C THR A 229 0.00 2.76 -3.61
N ARG A 230 -0.06 3.63 -4.62
CA ARG A 230 0.43 3.35 -5.98
C ARG A 230 1.93 3.04 -6.05
N ALA A 231 2.72 3.58 -5.13
CA ALA A 231 4.16 3.33 -5.04
C ALA A 231 4.50 2.10 -4.21
N VAL A 232 3.80 1.90 -3.09
CA VAL A 232 4.12 0.86 -2.10
C VAL A 232 3.49 -0.49 -2.43
N GLU A 233 2.28 -0.53 -2.98
CA GLU A 233 1.59 -1.79 -3.30
C GLU A 233 2.36 -2.72 -4.26
N PRO A 234 3.05 -2.22 -5.32
CA PRO A 234 3.90 -3.07 -6.15
C PRO A 234 5.34 -3.20 -5.65
N ASP A 235 5.71 -2.57 -4.52
CA ASP A 235 7.08 -2.60 -3.97
C ASP A 235 7.29 -3.92 -3.18
N PRO A 236 8.19 -4.81 -3.60
CA PRO A 236 8.49 -6.06 -2.90
C PRO A 236 9.28 -5.86 -1.59
N LEU A 237 9.61 -4.62 -1.22
CA LEU A 237 10.46 -4.27 -0.08
C LEU A 237 11.80 -5.00 -0.10
N LEU A 238 12.48 -4.97 -1.26
CA LEU A 238 13.82 -5.54 -1.36
C LEU A 238 14.74 -4.89 -0.31
N PRO A 239 15.57 -5.69 0.38
CA PRO A 239 16.59 -5.18 1.28
C PRO A 239 17.48 -4.11 0.61
N PRO A 240 17.84 -3.02 1.31
CA PRO A 240 18.62 -1.92 0.74
C PRO A 240 19.94 -2.37 0.11
N GLN A 241 20.54 -3.44 0.61
CA GLN A 241 21.77 -4.03 0.08
C GLN A 241 21.61 -4.51 -1.38
N LEU A 242 20.40 -4.88 -1.78
CA LEU A 242 20.04 -5.34 -3.13
C LEU A 242 19.62 -4.21 -4.08
N LEU A 243 19.47 -2.99 -3.56
CA LEU A 243 18.94 -1.84 -4.30
C LEU A 243 20.07 -0.86 -4.72
N PRO A 244 19.86 -0.08 -5.78
CA PRO A 244 20.71 1.06 -6.12
C PRO A 244 20.81 2.05 -4.95
N GLN A 245 22.01 2.57 -4.69
CA GLN A 245 22.27 3.49 -3.59
C GLN A 245 22.70 4.88 -4.08
N PRO A 246 22.12 5.98 -3.56
CA PRO A 246 21.02 6.01 -2.57
C PRO A 246 19.68 5.55 -3.16
N TRP A 247 18.91 4.78 -2.39
CA TRP A 247 17.59 4.31 -2.83
C TRP A 247 16.51 5.38 -2.69
N ILE A 248 15.78 5.65 -3.76
CA ILE A 248 14.75 6.70 -3.78
C ILE A 248 13.54 6.38 -2.90
N GLY A 249 13.20 5.10 -2.73
CA GLY A 249 12.04 4.70 -1.92
C GLY A 249 12.17 5.13 -0.47
N THR A 250 13.38 5.07 0.09
CA THR A 250 13.66 5.53 1.46
C THR A 250 13.41 7.04 1.60
N ALA A 251 13.88 7.85 0.64
CA ALA A 251 13.64 9.29 0.64
C ALA A 251 12.14 9.63 0.47
N ALA A 252 11.45 8.94 -0.45
CA ALA A 252 10.02 9.13 -0.69
C ALA A 252 9.19 8.82 0.57
N ARG A 253 9.45 7.68 1.22
CA ARG A 253 8.73 7.27 2.45
C ARG A 253 8.99 8.17 3.64
N ALA A 254 10.20 8.73 3.75
CA ALA A 254 10.52 9.74 4.76
C ALA A 254 9.74 11.05 4.52
N ALA A 255 9.65 11.51 3.27
CA ALA A 255 8.87 12.70 2.92
C ALA A 255 7.36 12.53 3.20
N VAL A 256 6.81 11.34 2.91
CA VAL A 256 5.42 11.01 3.25
C VAL A 256 5.22 10.98 4.76
N ALA A 257 6.12 10.36 5.52
CA ALA A 257 6.05 10.34 6.98
C ALA A 257 6.05 11.76 7.57
N ALA A 258 6.84 12.68 7.01
CA ALA A 258 6.83 14.09 7.40
C ALA A 258 5.49 14.78 7.11
N CYS A 259 4.86 14.48 5.97
CA CYS A 259 3.52 15.00 5.65
C CYS A 259 2.46 14.51 6.63
N TRP A 260 2.44 13.21 6.93
CA TRP A 260 1.48 12.65 7.90
C TRP A 260 1.70 13.20 9.32
N ALA A 261 2.96 13.36 9.73
CA ALA A 261 3.28 13.99 11.01
C ALA A 261 2.80 15.44 11.08
N GLU A 262 2.84 16.18 9.96
CA GLU A 262 2.29 17.54 9.89
C GLU A 262 0.76 17.55 9.96
N MET A 263 0.07 16.68 9.20
CA MET A 263 -1.39 16.55 9.23
C MET A 263 -1.91 16.21 10.62
N ALA A 264 -1.20 15.32 11.34
CA ALA A 264 -1.59 14.89 12.69
C ALA A 264 -1.56 16.01 13.74
N LYS A 265 -0.89 17.15 13.47
CA LYS A 265 -0.92 18.33 14.36
C LYS A 265 -2.24 19.10 14.27
N THR A 266 -2.96 18.95 13.16
CA THR A 266 -4.12 19.79 12.81
C THR A 266 -5.46 19.06 13.00
N GLU A 267 -5.47 17.72 13.05
CA GLU A 267 -6.68 16.95 13.35
C GLU A 267 -6.95 16.86 14.85
N ALA A 268 -7.83 17.73 15.38
CA ALA A 268 -8.10 17.82 16.81
C ALA A 268 -9.35 17.04 17.30
N GLU A 269 -10.33 16.73 16.45
CA GLU A 269 -11.64 16.23 16.92
C GLU A 269 -12.08 14.87 16.37
N GLN A 270 -11.84 14.57 15.08
CA GLN A 270 -12.19 13.29 14.46
C GLN A 270 -11.19 12.92 13.37
N PRO A 271 -10.08 12.22 13.70
CA PRO A 271 -9.03 11.96 12.73
C PRO A 271 -9.49 10.98 11.65
N ILE A 272 -9.04 11.19 10.42
CA ILE A 272 -9.18 10.18 9.37
C ILE A 272 -8.39 8.94 9.79
N ARG A 273 -9.02 7.77 9.66
CA ARG A 273 -8.47 6.47 10.09
C ARG A 273 -7.14 6.18 9.42
N LEU A 274 -7.02 6.54 8.14
CA LEU A 274 -5.79 6.45 7.36
C LEU A 274 -4.61 7.15 8.05
N PHE A 275 -4.80 8.37 8.54
CA PHE A 275 -3.71 9.13 9.18
C PHE A 275 -3.34 8.54 10.53
N ARG A 276 -4.31 7.99 11.28
CA ARG A 276 -3.99 7.28 12.54
C ARG A 276 -3.14 6.04 12.29
N TRP A 277 -3.44 5.24 11.26
CA TRP A 277 -2.62 4.06 10.96
C TRP A 277 -1.19 4.42 10.66
N TYR A 278 -0.98 5.42 9.81
CA TYR A 278 0.35 5.88 9.47
C TYR A 278 1.03 6.63 10.62
N ALA A 279 0.33 7.47 11.36
CA ALA A 279 0.88 8.14 12.54
C ALA A 279 1.14 7.17 13.70
N GLY A 280 0.41 6.06 13.79
CA GLY A 280 0.64 4.99 14.76
C GLY A 280 1.90 4.19 14.41
N ALA A 281 2.03 3.82 13.13
CA ALA A 281 3.26 3.24 12.61
C ALA A 281 4.43 4.20 12.86
N VAL A 282 4.37 5.45 12.40
CA VAL A 282 5.43 6.45 12.55
C VAL A 282 5.72 6.80 14.03
N ARG A 283 4.74 6.84 14.93
CA ARG A 283 4.97 7.14 16.37
C ARG A 283 5.57 6.00 17.18
N GLN A 284 5.35 4.73 16.80
CA GLN A 284 6.05 3.60 17.43
C GLN A 284 7.52 3.50 16.97
N ILE A 285 7.92 4.40 16.08
CA ILE A 285 9.08 4.30 15.21
C ILE A 285 10.01 5.55 15.37
N ILE A 286 9.59 6.57 16.13
CA ILE A 286 10.38 7.73 16.57
C ILE A 286 10.61 7.64 18.08
#